data_AF-A0A183VG59-F1
#
_entry.id   AF-A0A183VG59-F1
#
_cell.length_a   1.000
_cell.length_b   1.000
_cell.length_c   1.000
_cell.angle_alpha   90.00
_cell.angle_beta   90.00
_cell.angle_gamma   90.00
#
_symmetry.space_group_name_H-M   'P 1'
#
loop_
_entity.id
_entity.type
_entity.pdbx_description
1 polymer ?
#
loop_
_entity_poly.entity_id
_entity_poly.type
_entity_poly.pdbx_seq_one_letter_code
_entity_poly.pdbx_strand_id
1 'polypeptide(L)'
;MERLQQTWQQRLDEQKSKGGNLDERTIIKQRRNAEPHLWNLNEDPALTDMIVHFIGNGLVKLGSQPPADIQLNGLSIQPQHAVFTNKDNKKVTLTPVETAEVLVNGKPIHSETILQTNDRIFFGGNHLYVFVNPNKRAKKDVKITYDMAQQEIAKCSGLTAGFVDGDGGNKSTAELILEEDLINLLPNVYRANSMSKELKRNVNFEIALVAPEARGLTDGLTEIWIKVHDSVDDTYFMWEKNRFMNRYYGMQEMYQNFVEGDTDWDVPKVSLSLNDRFDATNSTNCFLNC
;
A
#
# COMPACT_ATOMS: atom_id res chain seq x y z
N MET A 1 -24.35 17.68 45.55
CA MET A 1 -23.90 18.26 44.27
C MET A 1 -22.37 18.29 44.13
N GLU A 2 -21.58 18.37 45.20
CA GLU A 2 -20.10 18.46 45.13
C GLU A 2 -19.38 17.20 44.61
N ARG A 3 -19.90 15.98 44.86
CA ARG A 3 -19.26 14.74 44.37
C ARG A 3 -19.21 14.64 42.83
N LEU A 4 -20.15 15.26 42.13
CA LEU A 4 -20.18 15.29 40.65
C LEU A 4 -19.10 16.24 40.10
N GLN A 5 -18.84 17.36 40.78
CA GLN A 5 -17.83 18.35 40.38
C GLN A 5 -16.41 17.79 40.57
N GLN A 6 -16.19 17.02 41.64
CA GLN A 6 -14.91 16.35 41.91
C GLN A 6 -14.55 15.30 40.84
N THR A 7 -15.52 14.51 40.35
CA THR A 7 -15.29 13.56 39.23
C THR A 7 -14.94 14.23 37.91
N TRP A 8 -15.45 15.43 37.64
CA TRP A 8 -15.09 16.20 36.43
C TRP A 8 -13.70 16.81 36.52
N GLN A 9 -13.35 17.36 37.69
CA GLN A 9 -12.02 17.91 37.94
C GLN A 9 -10.94 16.81 37.85
N GLN A 10 -11.23 15.63 38.41
CA GLN A 10 -10.34 14.48 38.38
C GLN A 10 -10.19 13.91 36.96
N ARG A 11 -11.25 13.92 36.13
CA ARG A 11 -11.16 13.58 34.71
C ARG A 11 -10.39 14.61 33.89
N LEU A 12 -10.52 15.91 34.21
CA LEU A 12 -9.73 16.98 33.59
C LEU A 12 -8.25 16.88 33.96
N ASP A 13 -7.93 16.52 35.21
CA ASP A 13 -6.56 16.28 35.67
C ASP A 13 -6.00 14.94 35.16
N GLU A 14 -6.83 13.90 34.94
CA GLU A 14 -6.46 12.70 34.18
C GLU A 14 -6.21 13.02 32.70
N GLN A 15 -6.98 13.93 32.10
CA GLN A 15 -6.76 14.39 30.72
C GLN A 15 -5.52 15.29 30.61
N LYS A 16 -5.21 16.08 31.65
CA LYS A 16 -3.98 16.89 31.76
C LYS A 16 -2.75 16.08 32.14
N SER A 17 -2.87 14.99 32.90
CA SER A 17 -1.77 14.04 33.17
C SER A 17 -1.53 13.08 32.00
N LYS A 18 -2.55 12.80 31.19
CA LYS A 18 -2.39 12.38 29.78
C LYS A 18 -1.80 13.48 28.87
N GLY A 19 -1.59 14.68 29.40
CA GLY A 19 -0.87 15.79 28.81
C GLY A 19 0.66 15.68 28.85
N GLY A 20 1.21 14.47 28.92
CA GLY A 20 2.64 14.20 28.61
C GLY A 20 3.02 14.41 27.14
N ASN A 21 2.06 14.79 26.30
CA ASN A 21 2.22 14.92 24.84
C ASN A 21 3.11 16.10 24.39
N LEU A 22 3.26 17.15 25.22
CA LEU A 22 4.08 18.32 24.84
C LEU A 22 5.58 18.01 24.93
N ASP A 23 6.01 17.28 25.95
CA ASP A 23 7.41 16.88 26.10
C ASP A 23 7.80 15.84 25.05
N GLU A 24 6.98 14.82 24.81
CA GLU A 24 7.26 13.80 23.78
C GLU A 24 7.32 14.38 22.37
N ARG A 25 6.38 15.24 21.98
CA ARG A 25 6.43 15.92 20.67
C ARG A 25 7.66 16.81 20.54
N THR A 26 8.04 17.49 21.62
CA THR A 26 9.24 18.33 21.64
C THR A 26 10.50 17.48 21.51
N ILE A 27 10.58 16.36 22.22
CA ILE A 27 11.69 15.39 22.14
C ILE A 27 11.78 14.80 20.73
N ILE A 28 10.67 14.35 20.15
CA ILE A 28 10.64 13.83 18.77
C ILE A 28 11.13 14.91 17.80
N LYS A 29 10.62 16.13 17.92
CA LYS A 29 11.05 17.25 17.07
C LYS A 29 12.55 17.54 17.21
N GLN A 30 13.10 17.51 18.41
CA GLN A 30 14.54 17.68 18.65
C GLN A 30 15.35 16.55 18.00
N ARG A 31 14.93 15.29 18.20
CA ARG A 31 15.61 14.12 17.62
C ARG A 31 15.56 14.11 16.09
N ARG A 32 14.45 14.53 15.48
CA ARG A 32 14.33 14.65 14.01
C ARG A 32 15.39 15.57 13.39
N ASN A 33 15.86 16.57 14.14
CA ASN A 33 16.91 17.48 13.68
C ASN A 33 18.34 16.92 13.84
N ALA A 34 18.52 15.81 14.56
CA ALA A 34 19.83 15.24 14.89
C ALA A 34 20.06 13.83 14.34
N GLU A 35 19.01 13.02 14.25
CA GLU A 35 19.07 11.60 13.93
C GLU A 35 18.35 11.27 12.60
N PRO A 36 18.91 10.36 11.78
CA PRO A 36 18.20 9.79 10.66
C PRO A 36 16.92 9.09 11.12
N HIS A 37 15.83 9.28 10.39
CA HIS A 37 14.53 8.73 10.76
C HIS A 37 13.65 8.45 9.54
N LEU A 38 12.63 7.64 9.76
CA LEU A 38 11.51 7.39 8.86
C LEU A 38 10.28 8.09 9.42
N TRP A 39 9.45 8.65 8.55
CA TRP A 39 8.08 9.06 8.91
C TRP A 39 7.08 8.42 7.95
N ASN A 40 5.90 8.05 8.45
CA ASN A 40 4.91 7.34 7.64
C ASN A 40 4.20 8.28 6.66
N LEU A 41 4.01 7.83 5.42
CA LEU A 41 3.27 8.53 4.38
C LEU A 41 1.98 7.77 4.11
N ASN A 42 0.84 8.40 4.39
CA ASN A 42 -0.47 7.75 4.32
C ASN A 42 -1.33 8.38 3.22
N GLU A 43 -2.31 7.62 2.72
CA GLU A 43 -3.32 8.07 1.76
C GLU A 43 -4.14 9.22 2.34
N ASP A 44 -4.50 9.15 3.63
CA ASP A 44 -5.06 10.29 4.35
C ASP A 44 -3.94 11.26 4.78
N PRO A 45 -3.91 12.52 4.28
CA PRO A 45 -2.94 13.51 4.69
C PRO A 45 -2.93 13.80 6.19
N ALA A 46 -4.05 13.62 6.90
CA ALA A 46 -4.14 13.81 8.34
C ALA A 46 -3.43 12.70 9.14
N LEU A 47 -3.19 11.53 8.52
CA LEU A 47 -2.49 10.40 9.12
C LEU A 47 -1.01 10.31 8.70
N THR A 48 -0.56 11.23 7.84
CA THR A 48 0.84 11.34 7.43
C THR A 48 1.68 12.00 8.53
N ASP A 49 2.94 11.58 8.69
CA ASP A 49 3.90 12.06 9.70
C ASP A 49 3.45 11.83 11.16
N MET A 50 2.54 10.87 11.37
CA MET A 50 2.02 10.49 12.68
C MET A 50 2.90 9.45 13.39
N ILE A 51 3.65 8.66 12.64
CA ILE A 51 4.54 7.60 13.12
C ILE A 51 5.96 7.96 12.66
N VAL A 52 6.91 7.96 13.60
CA VAL A 52 8.32 8.25 13.33
C VAL A 52 9.19 7.13 13.92
N HIS A 53 10.06 6.56 13.11
CA HIS A 53 11.06 5.58 13.53
C HIS A 53 12.47 6.14 13.39
N PHE A 54 13.23 6.17 14.49
CA PHE A 54 14.61 6.64 14.46
C PHE A 54 15.56 5.50 14.11
N ILE A 55 16.56 5.80 13.28
CA ILE A 55 17.59 4.86 12.87
C ILE A 55 18.88 5.25 13.60
N GLY A 56 19.09 4.65 14.77
CA GLY A 56 20.30 4.84 15.58
C GLY A 56 21.58 4.36 14.89
N ASN A 57 22.75 4.66 15.45
CA ASN A 57 24.03 4.19 14.91
C ASN A 57 24.14 2.66 15.01
N GLY A 58 24.75 2.01 14.01
CA GLY A 58 24.87 0.57 13.95
C GLY A 58 23.76 -0.10 13.13
N LEU A 59 23.32 -1.28 13.58
CA LEU A 59 22.31 -2.10 12.91
C LEU A 59 20.94 -1.85 13.54
N VAL A 60 19.93 -1.60 12.71
CA VAL A 60 18.53 -1.48 13.12
C VAL A 60 17.69 -2.45 12.27
N LYS A 61 17.06 -3.42 12.90
CA LYS A 61 16.28 -4.48 12.25
C LYS A 61 14.81 -4.09 12.14
N LEU A 62 14.22 -4.34 10.98
CA LEU A 62 12.81 -4.12 10.70
C LEU A 62 12.14 -5.46 10.37
N GLY A 63 10.99 -5.73 10.99
CA GLY A 63 10.23 -6.96 10.75
C GLY A 63 8.95 -7.03 11.58
N SER A 64 8.19 -8.12 11.48
CA SER A 64 6.93 -8.29 12.23
C SER A 64 7.10 -8.91 13.62
N GLN A 65 8.27 -9.50 13.93
CA GLN A 65 8.50 -10.21 15.20
C GLN A 65 9.82 -9.82 15.86
N PRO A 66 9.94 -9.96 17.20
CA PRO A 66 11.20 -9.83 17.90
C PRO A 66 12.27 -10.79 17.33
N PRO A 67 13.56 -10.41 17.29
CA PRO A 67 14.17 -9.22 17.89
C PRO A 67 14.27 -8.02 16.91
N ALA A 68 13.22 -7.71 16.15
CA ALA A 68 13.16 -6.48 15.36
C ALA A 68 13.12 -5.23 16.26
N ASP A 69 13.90 -4.21 15.90
CA ASP A 69 13.92 -2.90 16.57
C ASP A 69 12.76 -2.02 16.11
N ILE A 70 12.42 -2.11 14.82
CA ILE A 70 11.24 -1.48 14.22
C ILE A 70 10.25 -2.59 13.87
N GLN A 71 9.18 -2.70 14.66
CA GLN A 71 8.14 -3.69 14.43
C GLN A 71 7.04 -3.14 13.52
N LEU A 72 6.86 -3.76 12.35
CA LEU A 72 5.77 -3.45 11.43
C LEU A 72 4.87 -4.67 11.28
N ASN A 73 3.57 -4.48 11.49
CA ASN A 73 2.57 -5.51 11.25
C ASN A 73 1.78 -5.14 10.00
N GLY A 74 1.59 -6.10 9.10
CA GLY A 74 0.81 -5.89 7.90
C GLY A 74 1.16 -6.89 6.81
N LEU A 75 0.37 -6.83 5.75
CA LEU A 75 0.47 -7.71 4.59
C LEU A 75 1.89 -7.73 4.01
N SER A 76 2.41 -8.93 3.74
CA SER A 76 3.73 -9.20 3.17
C SER A 76 4.93 -8.71 4.02
N ILE A 77 4.74 -8.41 5.31
CA ILE A 77 5.85 -8.13 6.23
C ILE A 77 6.39 -9.42 6.84
N GLN A 78 7.69 -9.65 6.65
CA GLN A 78 8.37 -10.83 7.14
C GLN A 78 8.79 -10.66 8.61
N PRO A 79 8.97 -11.76 9.38
CA PRO A 79 9.49 -11.69 10.75
C PRO A 79 10.81 -10.91 10.85
N GLN A 80 11.68 -11.10 9.84
CA GLN A 80 12.81 -10.22 9.55
C GLN A 80 12.67 -9.78 8.09
N HIS A 81 12.43 -8.49 7.87
CA HIS A 81 12.05 -7.97 6.57
C HIS A 81 13.18 -7.14 5.94
N ALA A 82 13.81 -6.26 6.72
CA ALA A 82 14.95 -5.49 6.25
C ALA A 82 15.87 -5.08 7.41
N VAL A 83 17.10 -4.71 7.08
CA VAL A 83 18.08 -4.21 8.04
C VAL A 83 18.64 -2.89 7.56
N PHE A 84 18.55 -1.87 8.42
CA PHE A 84 19.27 -0.62 8.24
C PHE A 84 20.66 -0.72 8.83
N THR A 85 21.66 -0.21 8.12
CA THR A 85 23.00 0.00 8.66
C THR A 85 23.30 1.49 8.64
N ASN A 86 23.40 2.10 9.81
CA ASN A 86 23.78 3.49 9.97
C ASN A 86 25.24 3.57 10.42
N LYS A 87 26.04 4.32 9.67
CA LYS A 87 27.43 4.63 9.97
C LYS A 87 27.53 6.12 10.32
N ASP A 88 27.54 6.39 11.62
CA ASP A 88 27.73 7.70 12.27
C ASP A 88 26.81 8.80 11.74
N ASN A 89 25.56 8.47 11.42
CA ASN A 89 24.57 9.35 10.79
C ASN A 89 25.03 9.97 9.45
N LYS A 90 26.17 9.52 8.89
CA LYS A 90 26.72 10.00 7.61
C LYS A 90 26.29 9.14 6.44
N LYS A 91 26.13 7.83 6.65
CA LYS A 91 25.69 6.90 5.62
C LYS A 91 24.73 5.89 6.23
N VAL A 92 23.50 5.90 5.74
CA VAL A 92 22.48 4.90 6.08
C VAL A 92 22.24 4.05 4.84
N THR A 93 22.35 2.74 4.99
CA THR A 93 22.00 1.77 3.96
C THR A 93 20.82 0.92 4.41
N LEU A 94 20.07 0.41 3.45
CA LEU A 94 18.97 -0.52 3.65
C LEU A 94 19.25 -1.79 2.86
N THR A 95 19.16 -2.93 3.55
CA THR A 95 19.33 -4.24 2.94
C THR A 95 18.06 -5.06 3.18
N PRO A 96 17.33 -5.46 2.13
CA PRO A 96 16.19 -6.34 2.25
C PRO A 96 16.66 -7.77 2.58
N VAL A 97 15.82 -8.53 3.28
CA VAL A 97 15.99 -9.99 3.39
C VAL A 97 15.57 -10.63 2.06
N GLU A 98 16.19 -11.74 1.65
CA GLU A 98 16.06 -12.31 0.29
C GLU A 98 14.62 -12.47 -0.23
N THR A 99 13.65 -12.74 0.65
CA THR A 99 12.24 -12.94 0.28
C THR A 99 11.34 -11.73 0.60
N ALA A 100 11.91 -10.63 1.08
CA ALA A 100 11.18 -9.45 1.51
C ALA A 100 11.01 -8.46 0.35
N GLU A 101 9.77 -8.01 0.16
CA GLU A 101 9.44 -7.03 -0.86
C GLU A 101 9.65 -5.62 -0.32
N VAL A 102 10.71 -4.97 -0.82
CA VAL A 102 11.06 -3.59 -0.47
C VAL A 102 11.24 -2.78 -1.75
N LEU A 103 10.49 -1.68 -1.87
CA LEU A 103 10.66 -0.72 -2.97
C LEU A 103 11.29 0.57 -2.44
N VAL A 104 12.29 1.09 -3.15
CA VAL A 104 12.82 2.44 -2.92
C VAL A 104 12.53 3.28 -4.15
N ASN A 105 11.79 4.36 -3.98
CA ASN A 105 11.36 5.28 -5.04
C ASN A 105 10.65 4.52 -6.19
N GLY A 106 9.79 3.57 -5.83
CA GLY A 106 9.06 2.71 -6.76
C GLY A 106 9.84 1.50 -7.30
N LYS A 107 11.15 1.42 -7.06
CA LYS A 107 12.00 0.36 -7.62
C LYS A 107 12.27 -0.75 -6.60
N PRO A 108 12.08 -2.03 -6.97
CA PRO A 108 12.44 -3.13 -6.08
C PRO A 108 13.94 -3.17 -5.85
N ILE A 109 14.34 -3.33 -4.59
CA ILE A 109 15.74 -3.52 -4.21
C ILE A 109 15.94 -4.97 -3.76
N HIS A 110 17.10 -5.54 -4.10
CA HIS A 110 17.48 -6.91 -3.75
C HIS A 110 18.84 -6.97 -3.04
N SER A 111 19.52 -5.84 -2.93
CA SER A 111 20.86 -5.71 -2.36
C SER A 111 20.95 -4.44 -1.52
N GLU A 112 22.03 -4.33 -0.74
CA GLU A 112 22.32 -3.13 0.06
C GLU A 112 22.23 -1.87 -0.81
N THR A 113 21.35 -0.96 -0.42
CA THR A 113 21.08 0.30 -1.13
C THR A 113 21.35 1.48 -0.22
N ILE A 114 22.06 2.49 -0.72
CA ILE A 114 22.36 3.72 0.04
C ILE A 114 21.13 4.64 0.00
N LEU A 115 20.61 5.00 1.17
CA LEU A 115 19.47 5.90 1.27
C LEU A 115 19.88 7.37 1.21
N GLN A 116 19.03 8.17 0.59
CA GLN A 116 19.11 9.61 0.46
C GLN A 116 17.91 10.27 1.15
N THR A 117 18.12 11.44 1.73
CA THR A 117 17.02 12.23 2.30
C THR A 117 15.94 12.43 1.24
N ASN A 118 14.69 12.16 1.62
CA ASN A 118 13.47 12.15 0.80
C ASN A 118 13.24 10.90 -0.07
N ASP A 119 13.97 9.81 0.17
CA ASP A 119 13.63 8.52 -0.44
C ASP A 119 12.33 7.97 0.13
N ARG A 120 11.43 7.52 -0.77
CA ARG A 120 10.16 6.86 -0.44
C ARG A 120 10.42 5.36 -0.39
N ILE A 121 10.16 4.74 0.75
CA ILE A 121 10.43 3.34 0.99
C ILE A 121 9.11 2.63 1.28
N PHE A 122 8.79 1.64 0.47
CA PHE A 122 7.62 0.81 0.62
C PHE A 122 8.04 -0.57 1.14
N PHE A 123 7.45 -1.00 2.25
CA PHE A 123 7.69 -2.30 2.86
C PHE A 123 6.44 -3.17 2.76
N GLY A 124 6.60 -4.38 2.21
CA GLY A 124 5.48 -5.31 2.02
C GLY A 124 4.33 -4.69 1.24
N GLY A 125 3.09 -4.86 1.73
CA GLY A 125 1.83 -4.47 1.07
C GLY A 125 1.28 -3.08 1.37
N ASN A 126 1.66 -2.49 2.52
CA ASN A 126 0.90 -1.38 3.12
C ASN A 126 1.76 -0.25 3.70
N HIS A 127 3.06 -0.48 3.91
CA HIS A 127 3.88 0.40 4.74
C HIS A 127 4.71 1.33 3.87
N LEU A 128 4.22 2.55 3.65
CA LEU A 128 4.96 3.59 2.95
C LEU A 128 5.57 4.58 3.93
N TYR A 129 6.89 4.75 3.86
CA TYR A 129 7.67 5.63 4.71
C TYR A 129 8.55 6.54 3.88
N VAL A 130 8.95 7.68 4.44
CA VAL A 130 9.96 8.55 3.85
C VAL A 130 11.16 8.63 4.77
N PHE A 131 12.34 8.41 4.19
CA PHE A 131 13.60 8.51 4.90
C PHE A 131 14.15 9.93 4.90
N VAL A 132 14.57 10.39 6.07
CA VAL A 132 15.18 11.70 6.27
C VAL A 132 16.49 11.53 7.03
N ASN A 133 17.57 12.15 6.53
CA ASN A 133 18.81 12.30 7.27
C ASN A 133 19.10 13.80 7.46
N PRO A 134 19.02 14.34 8.69
CA PRO A 134 19.21 15.78 8.94
C PRO A 134 20.63 16.26 8.65
N ASN A 135 21.63 15.37 8.69
CA ASN A 135 23.03 15.71 8.37
C ASN A 135 23.28 15.86 6.87
N LYS A 136 22.31 15.48 6.02
CA LYS A 136 22.39 15.62 4.57
C LYS A 136 21.28 16.53 4.08
N ARG A 137 21.65 17.57 3.33
CA ARG A 137 20.66 18.39 2.63
C ARG A 137 19.88 17.55 1.62
N ALA A 138 18.57 17.72 1.61
CA ALA A 138 17.74 17.21 0.52
C ALA A 138 18.21 17.81 -0.80
N LYS A 139 18.13 17.03 -1.88
CA LYS A 139 18.53 17.49 -3.22
C LYS A 139 17.58 18.56 -3.79
N LYS A 140 16.31 18.56 -3.34
CA LYS A 140 15.25 19.50 -3.71
C LYS A 140 14.22 19.59 -2.58
N ASP A 141 13.70 20.78 -2.31
CA ASP A 141 12.52 21.00 -1.45
C ASP A 141 11.25 20.64 -2.24
N VAL A 142 11.00 19.34 -2.40
CA VAL A 142 9.76 18.83 -3.00
C VAL A 142 8.84 18.39 -1.88
N LYS A 143 7.58 18.85 -1.90
CA LYS A 143 6.55 18.32 -1.01
C LYS A 143 6.23 16.90 -1.44
N ILE A 144 6.58 15.93 -0.60
CA ILE A 144 6.31 14.52 -0.85
C ILE A 144 4.86 14.24 -0.47
N THR A 145 4.09 13.69 -1.40
CA THR A 145 2.70 13.26 -1.20
C THR A 145 2.55 11.78 -1.49
N TYR A 146 1.48 11.18 -0.97
CA TYR A 146 1.17 9.78 -1.22
C TYR A 146 0.99 9.51 -2.72
N ASP A 147 0.22 10.36 -3.41
CA ASP A 147 -0.02 10.24 -4.86
C ASP A 147 1.27 10.27 -5.67
N MET A 148 2.24 11.12 -5.28
CA MET A 148 3.54 11.18 -5.94
C MET A 148 4.29 9.85 -5.80
N ALA A 149 4.27 9.24 -4.61
CA ALA A 149 4.90 7.95 -4.37
C ALA A 149 4.21 6.81 -5.15
N GLN A 150 2.87 6.83 -5.22
CA GLN A 150 2.10 5.86 -6.00
C GLN A 150 2.39 5.98 -7.50
N GLN A 151 2.49 7.21 -8.02
CA GLN A 151 2.90 7.47 -9.38
C GLN A 151 4.29 6.90 -9.70
N GLU A 152 5.24 6.98 -8.77
CA GLU A 152 6.58 6.43 -8.97
C GLU A 152 6.59 4.90 -9.01
N ILE A 153 5.83 4.26 -8.12
CA ILE A 153 5.63 2.80 -8.14
C ILE A 153 4.99 2.39 -9.46
N ALA A 154 3.94 3.09 -9.88
CA ALA A 154 3.26 2.83 -11.14
C ALA A 154 4.20 2.96 -12.33
N LYS A 155 5.02 4.01 -12.35
CA LYS A 155 6.04 4.24 -13.39
C LYS A 155 7.08 3.14 -13.48
N CYS A 156 7.47 2.58 -12.34
CA CYS A 156 8.46 1.50 -12.30
C CYS A 156 7.87 0.12 -12.60
N SER A 157 6.54 -0.04 -12.54
CA SER A 157 5.87 -1.32 -12.85
C SER A 157 5.93 -1.70 -14.33
N GLY A 158 6.33 -0.77 -15.22
CA GLY A 158 6.44 -1.00 -16.66
C GLY A 158 5.11 -0.95 -17.42
N LEU A 159 3.97 -1.02 -16.73
CA LEU A 159 2.64 -0.90 -17.36
C LEU A 159 2.37 0.51 -17.91
N THR A 160 2.99 1.53 -17.33
CA THR A 160 2.86 2.91 -17.79
C THR A 160 3.88 3.27 -18.89
N ALA A 161 4.86 2.41 -19.22
CA ALA A 161 5.96 2.76 -20.10
C ALA A 161 5.48 3.22 -21.51
N GLY A 162 4.40 2.61 -22.01
CA GLY A 162 3.76 3.01 -23.28
C GLY A 162 3.04 4.38 -23.25
N PHE A 163 2.78 4.94 -22.07
CA PHE A 163 2.08 6.23 -21.87
C PHE A 163 2.99 7.34 -21.33
N VAL A 164 4.20 7.01 -20.88
CA VAL A 164 5.09 7.92 -20.12
C VAL A 164 6.34 8.33 -20.90
N ASP A 165 6.74 7.58 -21.94
CA ASP A 165 7.91 7.91 -22.78
C ASP A 165 7.61 8.92 -23.92
N GLY A 166 6.40 9.49 -23.93
CA GLY A 166 6.03 10.60 -24.82
C GLY A 166 6.57 11.94 -24.30
N ASP A 167 7.67 12.39 -24.90
CA ASP A 167 8.20 13.76 -24.89
C ASP A 167 7.09 14.82 -24.79
N GLY A 168 6.94 15.46 -23.63
CA GLY A 168 6.35 16.81 -23.43
C GLY A 168 5.02 17.18 -24.12
N GLY A 169 4.33 16.23 -24.74
CA GLY A 169 3.16 16.43 -25.57
C GLY A 169 1.90 16.36 -24.72
N ASN A 170 0.89 17.15 -25.10
CA ASN A 170 -0.44 17.07 -24.50
C ASN A 170 -0.95 15.63 -24.59
N LYS A 171 -0.87 14.90 -23.47
CA LYS A 171 -1.57 13.63 -23.29
C LYS A 171 -3.05 13.84 -23.58
N SER A 172 -3.64 12.94 -24.34
CA SER A 172 -5.08 12.96 -24.56
C SER A 172 -5.80 12.75 -23.23
N THR A 173 -7.03 13.27 -23.12
CA THR A 173 -7.86 13.07 -21.92
C THR A 173 -8.02 11.57 -21.59
N ALA A 174 -8.11 10.73 -22.62
CA ALA A 174 -8.22 9.28 -22.46
C ALA A 174 -6.98 8.64 -21.81
N GLU A 175 -5.77 9.07 -22.20
CA GLU A 175 -4.52 8.57 -21.61
C GLU A 175 -4.37 9.02 -20.15
N LEU A 176 -4.80 10.23 -19.83
CA LEU A 176 -4.79 10.73 -18.44
C LEU A 176 -5.74 9.93 -17.55
N ILE A 177 -6.95 9.63 -18.03
CA ILE A 177 -7.92 8.79 -17.30
C ILE A 177 -7.34 7.39 -17.07
N LEU A 178 -6.73 6.78 -18.09
CA LEU A 178 -6.09 5.47 -17.98
C LEU A 178 -4.92 5.47 -16.98
N GLU A 179 -4.09 6.50 -17.01
CA GLU A 179 -2.97 6.65 -16.08
C GLU A 179 -3.45 6.77 -14.63
N GLU A 180 -4.46 7.62 -14.39
CA GLU A 180 -5.08 7.78 -13.07
C GLU A 180 -5.66 6.46 -12.55
N ASP A 181 -6.41 5.76 -13.41
CA ASP A 181 -6.99 4.47 -13.07
C ASP A 181 -5.95 3.40 -12.75
N LEU A 182 -4.84 3.38 -13.49
CA LEU A 182 -3.74 2.45 -13.25
C LEU A 182 -3.02 2.73 -11.93
N ILE A 183 -2.76 4.00 -11.61
CA ILE A 183 -2.14 4.42 -10.35
C ILE A 183 -2.99 3.97 -9.16
N ASN A 184 -4.31 4.10 -9.27
CA ASN A 184 -5.23 3.71 -8.21
C ASN A 184 -5.39 2.18 -8.09
N LEU A 185 -5.33 1.45 -9.20
CA LEU A 185 -5.59 0.01 -9.22
C LEU A 185 -4.35 -0.84 -8.88
N LEU A 186 -3.16 -0.41 -9.27
CA LEU A 186 -1.90 -1.14 -9.07
C LEU A 186 -1.68 -1.58 -7.61
N PRO A 187 -1.83 -0.69 -6.60
CA PRO A 187 -1.65 -1.08 -5.21
C PRO A 187 -2.67 -2.14 -4.77
N ASN A 188 -3.91 -2.04 -5.27
CA ASN A 188 -4.97 -2.97 -4.92
C ASN A 188 -4.72 -4.36 -5.52
N VAL A 189 -4.27 -4.45 -6.77
CA VAL A 189 -3.90 -5.73 -7.41
C VAL A 189 -2.73 -6.38 -6.70
N TYR A 190 -1.69 -5.60 -6.36
CA TYR A 190 -0.55 -6.11 -5.61
C TYR A 190 -0.96 -6.62 -4.22
N ARG A 191 -1.80 -5.88 -3.49
CA ARG A 191 -2.36 -6.32 -2.21
C ARG A 191 -3.24 -7.56 -2.36
N ALA A 192 -4.07 -7.64 -3.40
CA ALA A 192 -4.91 -8.81 -3.67
C ALA A 192 -4.08 -10.09 -3.84
N ASN A 193 -2.99 -10.01 -4.62
CA ASN A 193 -2.04 -11.11 -4.80
C ASN A 193 -1.35 -11.51 -3.50
N SER A 194 -0.93 -10.51 -2.71
CA SER A 194 -0.31 -10.74 -1.41
C SER A 194 -1.28 -11.42 -0.44
N MET A 195 -2.54 -10.97 -0.35
CA MET A 195 -3.58 -11.61 0.47
C MET A 195 -3.83 -13.04 0.01
N SER A 196 -3.96 -13.26 -1.30
CA SER A 196 -4.18 -14.59 -1.87
C SER A 196 -3.05 -15.57 -1.51
N LYS A 197 -1.79 -15.09 -1.53
CA LYS A 197 -0.61 -15.87 -1.15
C LYS A 197 -0.62 -16.23 0.34
N GLU A 198 -0.93 -15.28 1.22
CA GLU A 198 -0.98 -15.53 2.66
C GLU A 198 -2.14 -16.45 3.06
N LEU A 199 -3.32 -16.27 2.46
CA LEU A 199 -4.50 -17.13 2.65
C LEU A 199 -4.39 -18.48 1.94
N LYS A 200 -3.32 -18.72 1.17
CA LYS A 200 -3.07 -19.95 0.38
C LYS A 200 -4.22 -20.32 -0.57
N ARG A 201 -4.88 -19.31 -1.14
CA ARG A 201 -5.99 -19.49 -2.09
C ARG A 201 -5.53 -19.72 -3.53
N ASN A 202 -4.25 -19.45 -3.82
CA ASN A 202 -3.60 -19.70 -5.11
C ASN A 202 -4.30 -19.03 -6.33
N VAL A 203 -4.93 -17.88 -6.10
CA VAL A 203 -5.49 -17.02 -7.15
C VAL A 203 -4.52 -15.87 -7.44
N ASN A 204 -4.23 -15.61 -8.71
CA ASN A 204 -3.38 -14.50 -9.15
C ASN A 204 -4.18 -13.48 -9.96
N PHE A 205 -3.87 -12.20 -9.76
CA PHE A 205 -4.50 -11.05 -10.38
C PHE A 205 -3.45 -10.28 -11.20
N GLU A 206 -3.74 -10.03 -12.47
CA GLU A 206 -2.86 -9.33 -13.39
C GLU A 206 -3.65 -8.24 -14.12
N ILE A 207 -3.09 -7.04 -14.22
CA ILE A 207 -3.72 -5.94 -14.95
C ILE A 207 -3.55 -6.18 -16.45
N ALA A 208 -4.64 -6.10 -17.19
CA ALA A 208 -4.69 -6.21 -18.65
C ALA A 208 -5.30 -4.93 -19.24
N LEU A 209 -4.60 -4.34 -20.21
CA LEU A 209 -5.13 -3.25 -21.01
C LEU A 209 -5.88 -3.83 -22.21
N VAL A 210 -7.17 -3.54 -22.30
CA VAL A 210 -8.05 -4.12 -23.33
C VAL A 210 -8.49 -3.02 -24.29
N ALA A 211 -7.96 -3.08 -25.51
CA ALA A 211 -8.32 -2.18 -26.59
C ALA A 211 -9.78 -2.42 -27.05
N PRO A 212 -10.47 -1.40 -27.61
CA PRO A 212 -11.84 -1.56 -28.10
C PRO A 212 -11.98 -2.70 -29.13
N GLU A 213 -10.98 -2.89 -30.01
CA GLU A 213 -11.00 -3.94 -31.04
C GLU A 213 -10.98 -5.34 -30.42
N ALA A 214 -10.27 -5.51 -29.30
CA ALA A 214 -10.26 -6.76 -28.54
C ALA A 214 -11.61 -7.07 -27.87
N ARG A 215 -12.48 -6.06 -27.71
CA ARG A 215 -13.86 -6.19 -27.25
C ARG A 215 -14.87 -6.34 -28.39
N GLY A 216 -14.40 -6.37 -29.64
CA GLY A 216 -15.26 -6.39 -30.83
C GLY A 216 -15.92 -5.04 -31.14
N LEU A 217 -15.40 -3.95 -30.56
CA LEU A 217 -15.85 -2.59 -30.82
C LEU A 217 -14.99 -1.92 -31.90
N THR A 218 -15.61 -1.11 -32.74
CA THR A 218 -14.93 -0.34 -33.79
C THR A 218 -14.39 1.01 -33.31
N ASP A 219 -14.86 1.46 -32.15
CA ASP A 219 -14.49 2.73 -31.51
C ASP A 219 -14.67 2.60 -29.99
N GLY A 220 -13.95 3.42 -29.23
CA GLY A 220 -13.96 3.43 -27.77
C GLY A 220 -12.59 3.65 -27.15
N LEU A 221 -12.55 3.81 -25.83
CA LEU A 221 -11.30 3.93 -25.10
C LEU A 221 -10.76 2.53 -24.76
N THR A 222 -9.43 2.43 -24.65
CA THR A 222 -8.82 1.28 -23.98
C THR A 222 -9.30 1.29 -22.52
N GLU A 223 -9.61 0.11 -21.99
CA GLU A 223 -10.10 -0.05 -20.62
C GLU A 223 -9.19 -0.97 -19.83
N ILE A 224 -9.16 -0.79 -18.51
CA ILE A 224 -8.41 -1.64 -17.60
C ILE A 224 -9.29 -2.80 -17.14
N TRP A 225 -8.80 -4.01 -17.39
CA TRP A 225 -9.40 -5.25 -16.92
C TRP A 225 -8.40 -5.99 -16.04
N ILE A 226 -8.91 -6.91 -15.23
CA ILE A 226 -8.10 -7.74 -14.34
C ILE A 226 -8.25 -9.18 -14.80
N LYS A 227 -7.14 -9.75 -15.27
CA LYS A 227 -7.02 -11.17 -15.54
C LYS A 227 -6.84 -11.90 -14.21
N VAL A 228 -7.78 -12.78 -13.92
CA VAL A 228 -7.77 -13.63 -12.71
C VAL A 228 -7.41 -15.04 -13.14
N HIS A 229 -6.37 -15.61 -12.54
CA HIS A 229 -5.96 -16.99 -12.75
C HIS A 229 -6.14 -17.77 -11.44
N ASP A 230 -7.05 -18.74 -11.44
CA ASP A 230 -7.14 -19.73 -10.37
C ASP A 230 -6.24 -20.90 -10.74
N SER A 231 -5.11 -21.03 -10.03
CA SER A 231 -4.12 -22.08 -10.34
C SER A 231 -4.51 -23.47 -9.83
N VAL A 232 -5.58 -23.59 -9.02
CA VAL A 232 -6.11 -24.88 -8.59
C VAL A 232 -6.89 -25.53 -9.72
N ASP A 233 -7.78 -24.76 -10.33
CA ASP A 233 -8.68 -25.22 -11.41
C ASP A 233 -8.10 -24.95 -12.82
N ASP A 234 -6.94 -24.26 -12.89
CA ASP A 234 -6.32 -23.70 -14.10
C ASP A 234 -7.32 -22.91 -14.97
N THR A 235 -8.14 -22.10 -14.30
CA THR A 235 -9.18 -21.29 -14.97
C THR A 235 -8.79 -19.83 -15.02
N TYR A 236 -9.14 -19.19 -16.14
CA TYR A 236 -8.88 -17.78 -16.39
C TYR A 236 -10.19 -17.01 -16.53
N PHE A 237 -10.30 -15.89 -15.82
CA PHE A 237 -11.41 -14.96 -15.92
C PHE A 237 -10.90 -13.57 -16.22
N MET A 238 -11.71 -12.78 -16.94
CA MET A 238 -11.46 -11.36 -17.12
C MET A 238 -12.52 -10.58 -16.35
N TRP A 239 -12.09 -9.74 -15.40
CA TRP A 239 -12.96 -8.90 -14.60
C TRP A 239 -12.80 -7.44 -15.00
N GLU A 240 -13.92 -6.73 -15.11
CA GLU A 240 -13.91 -5.28 -15.18
C GLU A 240 -13.40 -4.68 -13.87
N LYS A 241 -12.82 -3.47 -13.94
CA LYS A 241 -12.30 -2.71 -12.79
C LYS A 241 -13.26 -2.69 -11.60
N ASN A 242 -14.53 -2.34 -11.81
CA ASN A 242 -15.51 -2.22 -10.73
C ASN A 242 -15.80 -3.56 -10.06
N ARG A 243 -15.89 -4.63 -10.86
CA ARG A 243 -16.08 -5.99 -10.34
C ARG A 243 -14.89 -6.39 -9.47
N PHE A 244 -13.67 -6.13 -9.91
CA PHE A 244 -12.48 -6.39 -9.10
C PHE A 244 -12.50 -5.58 -7.80
N MET A 245 -12.78 -4.27 -7.85
CA MET A 245 -12.80 -3.42 -6.65
C MET A 245 -13.81 -3.90 -5.61
N ASN A 246 -15.04 -4.25 -6.02
CA ASN A 246 -16.05 -4.80 -5.11
C ASN A 246 -15.57 -6.10 -4.45
N ARG A 247 -14.92 -6.98 -5.21
CA ARG A 247 -14.36 -8.24 -4.69
C ARG A 247 -13.15 -8.01 -3.79
N TYR A 248 -12.31 -7.03 -4.13
CA TYR A 248 -11.12 -6.66 -3.39
C TYR A 248 -11.46 -6.20 -1.97
N TYR A 249 -12.50 -5.37 -1.78
CA TYR A 249 -12.94 -4.99 -0.44
C TYR A 249 -13.39 -6.20 0.39
N GLY A 250 -14.10 -7.15 -0.23
CA GLY A 250 -14.44 -8.42 0.43
C GLY A 250 -13.20 -9.27 0.78
N MET A 251 -12.17 -9.26 -0.08
CA MET A 251 -10.89 -9.92 0.23
C MET A 251 -10.16 -9.24 1.39
N GLN A 252 -10.21 -7.92 1.49
CA GLN A 252 -9.63 -7.17 2.60
C GLN A 252 -10.30 -7.50 3.93
N GLU A 253 -11.63 -7.52 3.96
CA GLU A 253 -12.42 -7.89 5.15
C GLU A 253 -12.11 -9.34 5.57
N MET A 254 -12.09 -10.26 4.61
CA MET A 254 -11.69 -11.66 4.84
C MET A 254 -10.29 -11.77 5.46
N TYR A 255 -9.33 -11.03 4.91
CA TYR A 255 -7.96 -11.03 5.41
C TYR A 255 -7.86 -10.44 6.82
N GLN A 256 -8.61 -9.37 7.11
CA GLN A 256 -8.66 -8.78 8.44
C GLN A 256 -9.16 -9.80 9.48
N ASN A 257 -10.25 -10.50 9.18
CA ASN A 257 -10.81 -11.53 10.05
C ASN A 257 -9.82 -12.69 10.28
N PHE A 258 -9.08 -13.09 9.23
CA PHE A 258 -8.01 -14.08 9.33
C PHE A 258 -6.89 -13.65 10.28
N VAL A 259 -6.42 -12.39 10.18
CA VAL A 259 -5.38 -11.84 11.05
C VAL A 259 -5.84 -11.73 12.51
N GLU A 260 -7.11 -11.42 12.73
CA GLU A 260 -7.73 -11.36 14.06
C GLU A 260 -7.98 -12.75 14.67
N GLY A 261 -7.83 -13.83 13.89
CA GLY A 261 -7.98 -15.20 14.34
C GLY A 261 -9.43 -15.65 14.46
N ASP A 262 -10.36 -14.96 13.77
CA ASP A 262 -11.74 -15.42 13.66
C ASP A 262 -11.77 -16.75 12.90
N THR A 263 -12.64 -17.68 13.30
CA THR A 263 -12.79 -19.00 12.66
C THR A 263 -13.64 -18.97 11.39
N ASP A 264 -14.51 -17.96 11.23
CA ASP A 264 -15.47 -17.85 10.11
C ASP A 264 -14.96 -16.98 8.94
N TRP A 265 -13.65 -16.75 8.86
CA TRP A 265 -13.05 -16.01 7.74
C TRP A 265 -13.18 -16.74 6.38
N ASP A 266 -13.26 -18.08 6.37
CA ASP A 266 -13.36 -18.89 5.16
C ASP A 266 -14.79 -18.88 4.60
N VAL A 267 -15.21 -17.73 4.06
CA VAL A 267 -16.47 -17.64 3.33
C VAL A 267 -16.37 -18.43 2.00
N PRO A 268 -17.30 -19.37 1.72
CA PRO A 268 -17.24 -20.20 0.51
C PRO A 268 -17.23 -19.38 -0.78
N LYS A 269 -16.58 -19.88 -1.86
CA LYS A 269 -16.54 -19.25 -3.21
C LYS A 269 -17.94 -18.79 -3.70
N VAL A 270 -19.02 -19.40 -3.20
CA VAL A 270 -20.43 -19.17 -3.55
C VAL A 270 -21.07 -17.95 -2.86
N SER A 271 -20.64 -17.54 -1.67
CA SER A 271 -21.25 -16.38 -0.99
C SER A 271 -20.89 -15.05 -1.67
N LEU A 272 -19.76 -15.05 -2.38
CA LEU A 272 -19.35 -13.97 -3.26
C LEU A 272 -20.21 -13.91 -4.55
N SER A 273 -21.06 -14.88 -4.88
CA SER A 273 -21.85 -14.89 -6.14
C SER A 273 -23.33 -14.55 -5.99
N LEU A 274 -23.79 -13.93 -4.89
CA LEU A 274 -25.23 -13.93 -4.58
C LEU A 274 -25.92 -12.59 -4.36
N ASN A 275 -25.34 -11.44 -4.74
CA ASN A 275 -26.07 -10.16 -4.72
C ASN A 275 -26.16 -9.35 -6.03
N ASP A 276 -25.78 -9.90 -7.19
CA ASP A 276 -26.10 -9.26 -8.50
C ASP A 276 -27.31 -9.90 -9.18
N ARG A 277 -28.39 -10.09 -8.42
CA ARG A 277 -29.75 -10.22 -8.97
C ARG A 277 -30.56 -9.00 -8.57
N PHE A 278 -30.17 -7.81 -9.01
CA PHE A 278 -31.11 -6.70 -9.20
C PHE A 278 -30.63 -5.79 -10.34
N ASP A 279 -31.30 -5.97 -11.47
CA ASP A 279 -31.65 -4.98 -12.50
C ASP A 279 -30.54 -4.13 -13.16
N ALA A 280 -30.16 -4.57 -14.36
CA ALA A 280 -30.26 -3.70 -15.53
C ALA A 280 -30.50 -4.54 -16.80
N THR A 281 -31.61 -4.21 -17.49
CA THR A 281 -31.97 -4.54 -18.87
C THR A 281 -32.80 -5.81 -19.15
N ASN A 282 -34.11 -5.58 -19.25
CA ASN A 282 -34.96 -6.22 -20.25
C ASN A 282 -34.26 -6.20 -21.62
N SER A 283 -33.91 -7.36 -22.18
CA SER A 283 -34.27 -7.75 -23.54
C SER A 283 -33.85 -9.20 -23.86
N THR A 284 -34.86 -10.01 -24.15
CA THR A 284 -34.88 -11.11 -25.14
C THR A 284 -33.98 -12.36 -24.98
N ASN A 285 -34.65 -13.45 -24.58
CA ASN A 285 -34.64 -14.80 -25.19
C ASN A 285 -33.32 -15.45 -25.65
N CYS A 286 -32.98 -16.58 -25.02
CA CYS A 286 -32.99 -17.95 -25.60
C CYS A 286 -32.29 -18.92 -24.62
N PHE A 287 -33.01 -19.82 -23.94
CA PHE A 287 -33.18 -21.24 -24.33
C PHE A 287 -31.85 -21.98 -24.62
N LEU A 288 -31.35 -22.80 -23.68
CA LEU A 288 -31.63 -24.25 -23.60
C LEU A 288 -30.79 -24.94 -22.52
N ASN A 289 -31.41 -25.96 -21.92
CA ASN A 289 -30.82 -26.96 -21.04
C ASN A 289 -29.92 -27.92 -21.82
N CYS A 290 -28.81 -28.34 -21.20
CA CYS A 290 -28.39 -29.72 -20.92
C CYS A 290 -26.92 -29.71 -20.51
#